data_AF-A0A3E0VS86-F1
#
_entry.id   AF-A0A3E0VS86-F1
#
_cell.length_a   1.000
_cell.length_b   1.000
_cell.length_c   1.000
_cell.angle_alpha   90.00
_cell.angle_beta   90.00
_cell.angle_gamma   90.00
#
_symmetry.space_group_name_H-M   'P 1'
#
loop_
_entity.id
_entity.type
_entity.pdbx_description
1 polymer ?
#
loop_
_entity_poly.entity_id
_entity_poly.type
_entity_poly.pdbx_seq_one_letter_code
_entity_poly.pdbx_strand_id
1 'polypeptide(L)'
;MRTGLLYVLFAAISTVTNLGSQFVTQALYTGPFALVASVIVGTGVGVVTKYLLDKRFIFRFEVKSMKHQARTLGLYTVMSGITTLIFWGFEFGALLVFGTDAAKYTGAVIGLAIGYVIKYYLDKNITFRADRAGTESL
;
A
#
# COMPACT_ATOMS: atom_id res chain seq x y z
N MET A 1 -9.26 16.73 9.53
CA MET A 1 -7.87 17.17 9.21
C MET A 1 -6.77 16.27 9.79
N ARG A 2 -6.98 15.52 10.89
CA ARG A 2 -5.92 14.69 11.51
C ARG A 2 -5.49 13.45 10.70
N THR A 3 -6.39 12.86 9.90
CA THR A 3 -6.16 11.59 9.21
C THR A 3 -5.20 11.69 8.01
N GLY A 4 -5.26 12.78 7.24
CA GLY A 4 -4.41 12.96 6.04
C GLY A 4 -2.94 13.14 6.37
N LEU A 5 -2.62 13.95 7.39
CA LEU A 5 -1.24 14.16 7.86
C LEU A 5 -0.61 12.86 8.39
N LEU A 6 -1.38 12.06 9.15
CA LEU A 6 -0.94 10.75 9.61
C LEU A 6 -0.70 9.79 8.43
N TYR A 7 -1.55 9.84 7.41
CA TYR A 7 -1.39 9.00 6.22
C TYR A 7 -0.08 9.30 5.47
N VAL A 8 0.24 10.59 5.31
CA VAL A 8 1.51 11.04 4.71
C VAL A 8 2.69 10.64 5.57
N LEU A 9 2.61 10.85 6.90
CA LEU A 9 3.66 10.46 7.83
C LEU A 9 3.93 8.95 7.78
N PHE A 10 2.89 8.12 7.79
CA PHE A 10 3.03 6.67 7.76
C PHE A 10 3.51 6.16 6.40
N ALA A 11 3.15 6.84 5.31
CA ALA A 11 3.76 6.59 4.01
C ALA A 11 5.27 6.90 4.04
N ALA A 12 5.67 8.04 4.60
CA ALA A 12 7.09 8.39 4.72
C ALA A 12 7.87 7.38 5.57
N ILE A 13 7.33 6.96 6.72
CA ILE A 13 7.95 5.93 7.56
C ILE A 13 8.07 4.60 6.80
N SER A 14 7.02 4.19 6.08
CA SER A 14 7.02 2.97 5.25
C SER A 14 8.09 3.05 4.14
N THR A 15 8.26 4.21 3.51
CA THR A 15 9.33 4.42 2.52
C THR A 15 10.71 4.29 3.15
N VAL A 16 10.93 4.89 4.32
CA VAL A 16 12.22 4.80 5.01
C VAL A 16 12.53 3.36 5.43
N THR A 17 11.56 2.63 5.99
CA THR A 17 11.78 1.23 6.38
C THR A 17 11.98 0.30 5.19
N ASN A 18 11.28 0.56 4.08
CA ASN A 18 11.49 -0.13 2.81
C ASN A 18 12.91 0.07 2.29
N LEU A 19 13.37 1.31 2.13
CA LEU A 19 14.71 1.61 1.61
C LEU A 19 15.81 1.13 2.57
N GLY A 20 15.62 1.29 3.88
CA GLY A 20 16.56 0.81 4.88
C GLY A 20 16.74 -0.71 4.84
N SER A 21 15.66 -1.47 4.65
CA SER A 21 15.78 -2.92 4.54
C SER A 21 16.33 -3.36 3.18
N GLN A 22 16.08 -2.63 2.08
CA GLN A 22 16.79 -2.87 0.82
C GLN A 22 18.29 -2.69 0.99
N PHE A 23 18.70 -1.57 1.62
CA PHE A 23 20.11 -1.28 1.89
C PHE A 23 20.78 -2.36 2.74
N VAL A 24 20.15 -2.76 3.86
CA VAL A 24 20.65 -3.85 4.70
C VAL A 24 20.73 -5.16 3.92
N THR A 25 19.73 -5.49 3.11
CA THR A 25 19.73 -6.73 2.31
C THR A 25 20.88 -6.75 1.31
N GLN A 26 21.14 -5.65 0.62
CA GLN A 26 22.26 -5.55 -0.33
C GLN A 26 23.63 -5.55 0.36
N ALA A 27 23.71 -5.02 1.60
CA ALA A 27 24.92 -5.11 2.40
C ALA A 27 25.22 -6.55 2.86
N LEU A 28 24.17 -7.35 3.11
CA LEU A 28 24.30 -8.73 3.59
C LEU A 28 24.37 -9.78 2.48
N TYR A 29 23.87 -9.47 1.28
CA TYR A 29 23.81 -10.41 0.16
C TYR A 29 24.20 -9.72 -1.16
N THR A 30 25.32 -10.15 -1.73
CA THR A 30 25.90 -9.64 -2.99
C THR A 30 25.84 -10.64 -4.15
N GLY A 31 24.99 -11.68 -4.02
CA GLY A 31 24.83 -12.71 -5.05
C GLY A 31 24.05 -12.23 -6.30
N PRO A 32 23.85 -13.10 -7.30
CA PRO A 32 23.23 -12.74 -8.58
C PRO A 32 21.79 -12.22 -8.43
N PHE A 33 21.11 -12.56 -7.33
CA PHE A 33 19.74 -12.11 -7.05
C PHE A 33 19.69 -10.96 -6.02
N ALA A 34 20.82 -10.34 -5.67
CA ALA A 34 20.90 -9.32 -4.62
C ALA A 34 19.88 -8.19 -4.78
N LEU A 35 19.76 -7.66 -6.00
CA LEU A 35 18.79 -6.62 -6.32
C LEU A 35 17.36 -7.10 -6.10
N VAL A 36 16.98 -8.24 -6.69
CA VAL A 36 15.62 -8.79 -6.59
C VAL A 36 15.25 -9.13 -5.15
N ALA A 37 16.16 -9.79 -4.43
CA ALA A 37 15.99 -10.13 -3.02
C ALA A 37 15.79 -8.86 -2.18
N SER A 38 16.61 -7.83 -2.40
CA SER A 38 16.47 -6.56 -1.69
C SER A 38 15.12 -5.91 -1.94
N VAL A 39 14.64 -5.84 -3.19
CA VAL A 39 13.34 -5.27 -3.53
C VAL A 39 12.19 -6.03 -2.88
N ILE A 40 12.26 -7.37 -2.85
CA ILE A 40 11.24 -8.22 -2.19
C ILE A 40 11.21 -7.93 -0.68
N VAL A 41 12.37 -7.94 -0.02
CA VAL A 41 12.49 -7.66 1.42
C VAL A 41 12.03 -6.23 1.74
N GLY A 42 12.51 -5.26 0.96
CA GLY A 42 12.09 -3.86 0.99
C GLY A 42 10.57 -3.72 0.98
N THR A 43 9.95 -4.28 -0.05
CA THR A 43 8.50 -4.23 -0.27
C THR A 43 7.75 -4.89 0.87
N GLY A 44 8.17 -6.08 1.30
CA GLY A 44 7.57 -6.78 2.43
C GLY A 44 7.61 -5.95 3.72
N VAL A 45 8.78 -5.44 4.09
CA VAL A 45 8.96 -4.61 5.29
C VAL A 45 8.13 -3.33 5.21
N GLY A 46 8.21 -2.59 4.10
CA GLY A 46 7.46 -1.35 3.92
C GLY A 46 5.95 -1.54 4.01
N VAL A 47 5.41 -2.57 3.35
CA VAL A 47 3.98 -2.90 3.38
C VAL A 47 3.53 -3.30 4.78
N VAL A 48 4.30 -4.15 5.48
CA VAL A 48 3.99 -4.55 6.85
C VAL A 48 4.02 -3.34 7.79
N THR A 49 5.04 -2.49 7.70
CA THR A 49 5.14 -1.26 8.50
C THR A 49 3.92 -0.37 8.29
N LYS A 50 3.57 -0.09 7.02
CA LYS A 50 2.42 0.76 6.70
C LYS A 50 1.12 0.18 7.23
N TYR A 51 0.90 -1.11 7.02
CA TYR A 51 -0.28 -1.80 7.52
C TYR A 51 -0.40 -1.67 9.04
N LEU A 52 0.67 -1.90 9.80
CA LEU A 52 0.63 -1.83 11.26
C LEU A 52 0.32 -0.41 11.76
N LEU A 53 0.89 0.61 11.12
CA LEU A 53 0.64 2.01 11.45
C LEU A 53 -0.79 2.44 11.11
N ASP A 54 -1.23 2.20 9.88
CA ASP A 54 -2.57 2.57 9.42
C ASP A 54 -3.62 1.85 10.27
N LYS A 55 -3.43 0.56 10.55
CA LYS A 55 -4.30 -0.22 11.43
C LYS A 55 -4.42 0.38 12.84
N ARG A 56 -3.28 0.67 13.48
CA ARG A 56 -3.25 1.09 14.90
C ARG A 56 -3.75 2.52 15.08
N PHE A 57 -3.37 3.43 14.19
CA PHE A 57 -3.54 4.86 14.40
C PHE A 57 -4.64 5.49 13.55
N ILE A 58 -4.92 4.96 12.36
CA ILE A 58 -5.97 5.49 11.48
C ILE A 58 -7.28 4.75 11.71
N PHE A 59 -7.25 3.42 11.61
CA PHE A 59 -8.45 2.60 11.69
C PHE A 59 -8.77 2.13 13.12
N ARG A 60 -7.84 2.32 14.08
CA ARG A 60 -7.96 1.86 15.49
C ARG A 60 -8.52 0.44 15.59
N PHE A 61 -8.05 -0.42 14.69
CA PHE A 61 -8.68 -1.70 14.44
C PHE A 61 -8.17 -2.75 15.43
N GLU A 62 -9.06 -3.21 16.32
CA GLU A 62 -8.77 -4.31 17.23
C GLU A 62 -8.81 -5.65 16.49
N VAL A 63 -7.71 -6.40 16.58
CA VAL A 63 -7.61 -7.76 16.07
C VAL A 63 -7.96 -8.73 17.18
N LYS A 64 -9.04 -9.49 16.97
CA LYS A 64 -9.46 -10.57 17.85
C LYS A 64 -8.48 -11.78 17.83
N SER A 65 -7.64 -11.93 16.80
CA SER A 65 -6.64 -13.02 16.69
C SER A 65 -5.54 -12.76 15.64
N MET A 66 -4.43 -13.50 15.73
CA MET A 66 -3.34 -13.48 14.73
C MET A 66 -3.80 -13.89 13.32
N LYS A 67 -4.72 -14.86 13.21
CA LYS A 67 -5.34 -15.26 11.93
C LYS A 67 -6.11 -14.11 11.30
N HIS A 68 -6.84 -13.32 12.10
CA HIS A 68 -7.52 -12.14 11.63
C HIS A 68 -6.52 -11.06 11.17
N GLN A 69 -5.40 -10.89 11.89
CA GLN A 69 -4.34 -9.96 11.50
C GLN A 69 -3.71 -10.30 10.15
N ALA A 70 -3.39 -11.58 9.92
CA ALA A 70 -2.81 -12.05 8.66
C ALA A 70 -3.80 -11.90 7.50
N ARG A 71 -5.09 -12.21 7.71
CA ARG A 71 -6.14 -11.99 6.70
C ARG A 71 -6.23 -10.52 6.29
N THR A 72 -6.30 -9.62 7.26
CA THR A 72 -6.45 -8.19 6.97
C THR A 72 -5.18 -7.61 6.32
N LEU A 73 -3.99 -8.07 6.71
CA LEU A 73 -2.75 -7.73 6.01
C LEU A 73 -2.78 -8.23 4.55
N GLY A 74 -3.20 -9.48 4.34
CA GLY A 74 -3.34 -10.05 3.00
C GLY A 74 -4.29 -9.24 2.13
N LEU A 75 -5.49 -8.91 2.64
CA LEU A 75 -6.44 -8.04 1.94
C LEU A 75 -5.84 -6.67 1.64
N TYR A 76 -5.20 -6.03 2.63
CA TYR A 76 -4.55 -4.73 2.44
C TYR A 76 -3.52 -4.75 1.31
N THR A 77 -2.68 -5.79 1.25
CA THR A 77 -1.69 -5.98 0.20
C THR A 77 -2.35 -6.20 -1.17
N VAL A 78 -3.38 -7.05 -1.26
CA VAL A 78 -4.11 -7.29 -2.52
C VAL A 78 -4.76 -6.01 -3.02
N MET A 79 -5.43 -5.25 -2.13
CA MET A 79 -6.06 -3.98 -2.52
C MET A 79 -5.01 -2.97 -3.00
N SER A 80 -3.83 -2.94 -2.38
CA SER A 80 -2.72 -2.08 -2.81
C SER A 80 -2.24 -2.48 -4.22
N GLY A 81 -2.07 -3.79 -4.47
CA GLY A 81 -1.71 -4.30 -5.78
C GLY A 81 -2.72 -3.96 -6.88
N ILE A 82 -4.03 -4.12 -6.61
CA ILE A 82 -5.09 -3.74 -7.55
C ILE A 82 -4.98 -2.26 -7.91
N THR A 83 -4.81 -1.38 -6.93
CA THR A 83 -4.74 0.06 -7.19
C THR A 83 -3.46 0.47 -7.92
N THR A 84 -2.36 -0.25 -7.73
CA THR A 84 -1.14 -0.08 -8.52
C THR A 84 -1.37 -0.47 -9.99
N LEU A 85 -2.09 -1.57 -10.25
CA LEU A 85 -2.43 -1.97 -11.62
C LEU A 85 -3.32 -0.93 -12.32
N ILE A 86 -4.24 -0.31 -11.59
CA ILE A 86 -5.06 0.80 -12.12
C ILE A 86 -4.15 1.96 -12.51
N PHE A 87 -3.26 2.38 -11.61
CA PHE A 87 -2.28 3.43 -11.90
C PHE A 87 -1.46 3.12 -13.16
N TRP A 88 -0.85 1.93 -13.25
CA TRP A 88 -0.08 1.51 -14.42
C TRP A 88 -0.92 1.43 -15.70
N GLY A 89 -2.18 0.99 -15.60
CA GLY A 89 -3.09 0.95 -16.75
C GLY A 89 -3.31 2.33 -17.36
N PHE A 90 -3.47 3.36 -16.54
CA PHE A 90 -3.58 4.74 -17.03
C PHE A 90 -2.24 5.30 -17.52
N GLU A 91 -1.14 5.07 -16.80
CA GLU A 91 0.20 5.54 -17.18
C GLU A 91 0.64 4.95 -18.53
N PHE A 92 0.68 3.63 -18.63
CA PHE A 92 1.11 2.95 -19.84
C PHE A 92 0.06 3.03 -20.95
N GLY A 93 -1.24 3.03 -20.62
CA GLY A 93 -2.30 3.26 -21.61
C GLY A 93 -2.17 4.62 -22.28
N ALA A 94 -1.91 5.68 -21.51
CA ALA A 94 -1.69 7.01 -22.07
C ALA A 94 -0.40 7.08 -22.90
N LEU A 95 0.67 6.43 -22.46
CA LEU A 95 1.90 6.33 -23.25
C LEU A 95 1.67 5.59 -24.57
N LEU A 96 0.93 4.48 -24.56
CA LEU A 96 0.66 3.68 -25.76
C LEU A 96 -0.23 4.41 -26.77
N VAL A 97 -1.22 5.17 -26.30
CA VAL A 97 -2.15 5.90 -27.18
C VAL A 97 -1.51 7.17 -27.75
N PHE A 98 -0.75 7.91 -26.94
CA PHE A 98 -0.27 9.25 -27.32
C PHE A 98 1.24 9.33 -27.57
N GLY A 99 2.02 8.33 -27.17
CA GLY A 99 3.45 8.22 -27.47
C GLY A 99 4.35 9.27 -26.82
N THR A 100 3.86 10.06 -25.85
CA THR A 100 4.62 11.14 -25.22
C THR A 100 4.77 10.96 -23.72
N ASP A 101 5.89 11.46 -23.18
CA ASP A 101 6.10 11.50 -21.73
C ASP A 101 5.06 12.37 -21.02
N ALA A 102 4.65 13.49 -21.62
CA ALA A 102 3.60 14.34 -21.05
C ALA A 102 2.28 13.58 -20.86
N ALA A 103 1.87 12.77 -21.85
CA ALA A 103 0.68 11.94 -21.75
C ALA A 103 0.84 10.82 -20.72
N LYS A 104 2.00 10.14 -20.70
CA LYS A 104 2.34 9.13 -19.69
C LYS A 104 2.18 9.67 -18.27
N TYR A 105 2.80 10.81 -17.96
CA TYR A 105 2.73 11.44 -16.64
C TYR A 105 1.34 11.98 -16.32
N THR A 106 0.59 12.45 -17.31
CA THR A 106 -0.82 12.85 -17.12
C THR A 106 -1.69 11.65 -16.76
N GLY A 107 -1.53 10.54 -17.49
CA GLY A 107 -2.17 9.26 -17.19
C GLY A 107 -1.80 8.75 -15.80
N ALA A 108 -0.53 8.84 -15.42
CA ALA A 108 -0.05 8.49 -14.08
C ALA A 108 -0.79 9.28 -12.98
N VAL A 109 -0.91 10.60 -13.11
CA VAL A 109 -1.61 11.45 -12.12
C VAL A 109 -3.09 11.08 -12.01
N ILE A 110 -3.77 10.86 -13.12
CA ILE A 110 -5.18 10.44 -13.15
C ILE A 110 -5.34 9.06 -12.51
N GLY A 111 -4.49 8.10 -12.90
CA GLY A 111 -4.48 6.74 -12.37
C GLY A 111 -4.22 6.70 -10.86
N LEU A 112 -3.31 7.52 -10.35
CA LEU A 112 -3.07 7.66 -8.91
C LEU A 112 -4.28 8.25 -8.19
N ALA A 113 -4.90 9.32 -8.72
CA ALA A 113 -6.07 9.93 -8.10
C ALA A 113 -7.23 8.93 -7.97
N ILE A 114 -7.54 8.23 -9.07
CA ILE A 114 -8.57 7.18 -9.10
C ILE A 114 -8.17 6.02 -8.17
N GLY A 115 -6.92 5.58 -8.24
CA GLY A 115 -6.37 4.51 -7.42
C GLY A 115 -6.51 4.78 -5.93
N TYR A 116 -6.22 6.01 -5.47
CA TYR A 116 -6.39 6.39 -4.06
C TYR A 116 -7.85 6.45 -3.63
N VAL A 117 -8.75 6.95 -4.49
CA VAL A 117 -10.20 6.95 -4.20
C VAL A 117 -10.70 5.52 -4.04
N ILE A 118 -10.36 4.65 -4.99
CA ILE A 118 -10.72 3.23 -4.94
C ILE A 118 -10.10 2.56 -3.71
N LYS A 119 -8.81 2.83 -3.42
CA LYS A 119 -8.11 2.28 -2.25
C LYS A 119 -8.84 2.61 -0.96
N TYR A 120 -9.27 3.87 -0.81
CA TYR A 120 -10.01 4.31 0.37
C TYR A 120 -11.30 3.50 0.56
N TYR A 121 -12.09 3.31 -0.51
CA TYR A 121 -13.32 2.53 -0.43
C TYR A 121 -13.08 1.03 -0.21
N LEU A 122 -12.06 0.45 -0.84
CA LEU A 122 -11.67 -0.94 -0.63
C LEU A 122 -11.20 -1.17 0.81
N ASP A 123 -10.36 -0.30 1.34
CA ASP A 123 -9.88 -0.44 2.71
C ASP A 123 -10.98 -0.25 3.74
N LYS A 124 -11.86 0.73 3.52
CA LYS A 124 -12.99 1.01 4.41
C LYS A 124 -14.01 -0.14 4.42
N ASN A 125 -14.31 -0.73 3.27
CA ASN A 125 -15.42 -1.68 3.13
C ASN A 125 -14.99 -3.15 3.07
N ILE A 126 -13.71 -3.47 2.81
CA ILE A 126 -13.23 -4.84 2.64
C ILE A 126 -12.14 -5.14 3.67
N THR A 127 -11.05 -4.35 3.67
CA THR A 127 -9.88 -4.61 4.52
C THR A 127 -10.23 -4.43 5.99
N PHE A 128 -10.71 -3.25 6.39
CA PHE A 128 -10.99 -2.88 7.77
C PHE A 128 -12.48 -2.94 8.10
N ARG A 129 -13.24 -3.80 7.42
CA ARG A 129 -14.63 -4.11 7.76
C ARG A 129 -14.65 -4.91 9.07
N ALA A 130 -14.44 -4.24 10.20
CA ALA A 130 -14.73 -4.83 11.51
C ALA A 130 -16.23 -5.13 11.56
N ASP A 131 -16.60 -6.21 12.26
CA ASP A 131 -17.99 -6.60 12.55
C ASP A 131 -18.85 -5.38 12.94
N ARG A 132 -19.54 -4.77 11.98
CA ARG A 132 -20.62 -3.81 12.28
C ARG A 132 -21.80 -4.45 13.00
N ALA A 133 -21.75 -5.76 13.26
CA ALA A 133 -22.76 -6.48 14.01
C ALA A 133 -22.73 -6.19 15.54
N GLY A 134 -21.79 -5.38 16.04
CA GLY A 134 -21.69 -5.08 17.48
C GLY A 134 -22.04 -3.65 17.91
N THR A 135 -22.41 -2.76 16.98
CA THR A 135 -22.72 -1.34 17.31
C THR A 135 -24.13 -0.93 16.88
N GLU A 136 -24.87 -1.81 16.20
CA GLU A 136 -26.31 -1.61 15.90
C GLU A 136 -27.23 -2.33 16.91
N SER A 137 -26.66 -2.87 18.01
CA SER A 137 -27.40 -3.59 19.06
C SER A 137 -27.28 -2.94 20.45
N LEU A 138 -27.02 -1.62 20.53
CA LEU A 138 -27.09 -0.83 21.76
C LEU A 138 -28.03 0.34 21.58
#